data_AF-A0A3P6UF48-F1
#
_entry.id   AF-A0A3P6UF48-F1
#
_cell.length_a   1.000
_cell.length_b   1.000
_cell.length_c   1.000
_cell.angle_alpha   90.00
_cell.angle_beta   90.00
_cell.angle_gamma   90.00
#
_symmetry.space_group_name_H-M   'P 1'
#
loop_
_entity.id
_entity.type
_entity.pdbx_description
1 polymer ?
#
loop_
_entity_poly.entity_id
_entity_poly.type
_entity_poly.pdbx_seq_one_letter_code
_entity_poly.pdbx_strand_id
1 'polypeptide(L)'
;MMLRMGLRSGWRMASTGTQSLKSDDLIKNLFLKKIKEYESKMAGKGDGLIDATPETHRLLEDQLHRLASKYHLESKEVVDELPVKQLETPSVESAVAVLFEGKTVNDCNKELEKEIQQYTEMRRKKQAVEEEAQKHLQSIKQQQSASENPKK
;
A
#
# COMPACT_ATOMS: atom_id res chain seq x y z
N MET A 1 15.16 99.54 -65.39
CA MET A 1 14.04 98.64 -65.00
C MET A 1 14.64 97.42 -64.32
N MET A 2 14.26 97.20 -63.04
CA MET A 2 13.87 95.91 -62.42
C MET A 2 14.74 94.64 -62.65
N LEU A 3 15.04 93.74 -61.70
CA LEU A 3 14.94 93.61 -60.23
C LEU A 3 15.43 92.17 -59.89
N ARG A 4 15.81 91.92 -58.62
CA ARG A 4 15.78 90.63 -57.85
C ARG A 4 17.08 89.86 -57.55
N MET A 5 17.61 90.16 -56.36
CA MET A 5 17.82 89.29 -55.19
C MET A 5 17.82 87.75 -55.32
N GLY A 6 18.80 87.14 -54.64
CA GLY A 6 18.71 85.83 -53.95
C GLY A 6 20.03 85.05 -54.01
N LEU A 7 20.58 84.36 -53.00
CA LEU A 7 20.34 84.17 -51.57
C LEU A 7 21.69 83.73 -50.96
N ARG A 8 21.98 84.11 -49.71
CA ARG A 8 23.15 83.65 -48.94
C ARG A 8 23.12 82.14 -48.74
N SER A 9 24.20 81.43 -49.06
CA SER A 9 24.43 80.03 -48.71
C SER A 9 24.75 79.91 -47.21
N GLY A 10 23.70 79.84 -46.38
CA GLY A 10 23.83 79.54 -44.96
C GLY A 10 24.38 78.12 -44.74
N TRP A 11 25.50 78.02 -44.02
CA TRP A 11 26.05 76.77 -43.55
C TRP A 11 25.08 76.18 -42.52
N ARG A 12 24.38 75.10 -42.88
CA ARG A 12 23.55 74.38 -41.90
C ARG A 12 24.49 73.57 -41.01
N MET A 13 24.61 73.97 -39.74
CA MET A 13 25.16 73.11 -38.69
C MET A 13 24.37 71.81 -38.66
N ALA A 14 25.05 70.69 -38.92
CA ALA A 14 24.50 69.37 -38.66
C ALA A 14 24.38 69.20 -37.15
N SER A 15 23.14 69.20 -36.65
CA SER A 15 22.82 68.91 -35.25
C SER A 15 23.29 67.49 -34.89
N THR A 16 24.19 67.41 -33.91
CA THR A 16 24.70 66.18 -33.29
C THR A 16 23.68 65.50 -32.35
N GLY A 17 22.46 66.01 -32.24
CA GLY A 17 21.46 65.56 -31.26
C GLY A 17 20.77 64.21 -31.53
N THR A 18 21.03 63.53 -32.66
CA THR A 18 20.33 62.28 -33.04
C THR A 18 21.11 61.00 -32.77
N GLN A 19 22.33 61.08 -32.22
CA GLN A 19 23.15 59.88 -31.99
C GLN A 19 22.69 59.04 -30.78
N SER A 20 22.07 59.66 -29.77
CA SER A 20 21.59 58.95 -28.56
C SER A 20 20.31 58.14 -28.75
N LEU A 21 19.48 58.47 -29.75
CA LEU A 21 18.25 57.73 -30.04
C LEU A 21 18.52 56.35 -30.67
N LYS A 22 19.65 56.23 -31.38
CA LYS A 22 20.02 54.98 -32.07
C LYS A 22 20.44 53.86 -31.13
N SER A 23 21.05 54.19 -29.98
CA SER A 23 21.43 53.21 -28.96
C SER A 23 20.21 52.68 -28.21
N ASP A 24 19.26 53.55 -27.87
CA ASP A 24 18.01 53.14 -27.21
C ASP A 24 17.15 52.28 -28.13
N ASP A 25 17.11 52.61 -29.42
CA ASP A 25 16.45 51.79 -30.43
C ASP A 25 17.17 50.46 -30.65
N LEU A 26 18.51 50.41 -30.57
CA LEU A 26 19.25 49.16 -30.67
C LEU A 26 18.90 48.21 -29.52
N ILE A 27 18.82 48.70 -28.29
CA ILE A 27 18.45 47.89 -27.11
C ILE A 27 17.01 47.40 -27.24
N LYS A 28 16.06 48.28 -27.61
CA LYS A 28 14.66 47.90 -27.84
C LYS A 28 14.53 46.86 -28.94
N ASN A 29 15.29 47.00 -30.03
CA ASN A 29 15.30 46.05 -31.14
C ASN A 29 15.88 44.69 -30.72
N LEU A 30 16.93 44.66 -29.90
CA LEU A 30 17.46 43.41 -29.34
C LEU A 30 16.46 42.73 -28.41
N PHE A 31 15.78 43.50 -27.58
CA PHE A 31 14.74 42.97 -26.69
C PHE A 31 13.55 42.40 -27.48
N LEU A 32 13.05 43.14 -28.47
CA LEU A 32 11.99 42.66 -29.37
C LEU A 32 12.42 41.42 -30.17
N LYS A 33 13.69 41.35 -30.58
CA LYS A 33 14.24 40.16 -31.23
C LYS A 33 14.25 38.97 -30.28
N LYS A 34 14.62 39.17 -29.01
CA LYS A 34 14.56 38.10 -27.98
C LYS A 34 13.14 37.63 -27.72
N ILE A 35 12.17 38.54 -27.62
CA ILE A 35 10.75 38.17 -27.49
C ILE A 35 10.32 37.27 -28.65
N LYS A 36 10.59 37.69 -29.89
CA LYS A 36 10.24 36.90 -31.09
C LYS A 36 10.94 35.53 -31.11
N GLU A 37 12.20 35.46 -30.68
CA GLU A 37 12.92 34.19 -30.52
C GLU A 37 12.23 33.26 -29.51
N TYR A 38 11.79 33.78 -28.35
CA TYR A 38 11.05 32.99 -27.36
C TYR A 38 9.65 32.60 -27.84
N GLU A 39 8.92 33.51 -28.48
CA GLU A 39 7.64 33.20 -29.10
C GLU A 39 7.77 32.08 -30.13
N SER A 40 8.82 32.12 -30.96
CA SER A 40 9.08 31.06 -31.95
C SER A 40 9.42 29.72 -31.28
N LYS A 41 10.17 29.75 -30.18
CA LYS A 41 10.51 28.54 -29.39
C LYS A 41 9.29 27.94 -28.69
N MET A 42 8.36 28.78 -28.24
CA MET A 42 7.13 28.35 -27.57
C MET A 42 6.06 27.90 -28.57
N ALA A 43 5.91 28.60 -29.70
CA ALA A 43 4.93 28.26 -30.74
C ALA A 43 5.29 26.98 -31.51
N GLY A 44 6.57 26.61 -31.55
CA GLY A 44 7.04 25.41 -32.24
C GLY A 44 6.75 24.08 -31.53
N LYS A 45 6.32 24.08 -30.25
CA LYS A 45 6.04 22.85 -29.50
C LYS A 45 4.77 23.00 -28.66
N GLY A 46 3.72 22.28 -29.03
CA GLY A 46 2.45 22.28 -28.32
C GLY A 46 2.47 21.57 -26.96
N ASP A 47 3.48 20.74 -26.66
CA ASP A 47 3.44 19.89 -25.46
C ASP A 47 4.81 19.29 -25.02
N GLY A 48 5.95 19.91 -25.36
CA GLY A 48 7.26 19.28 -25.14
C GLY A 48 8.40 20.23 -24.79
N LEU A 49 9.40 19.72 -24.08
CA LEU A 49 10.59 20.47 -23.66
C LEU A 49 11.32 21.07 -24.89
N ILE A 50 11.58 22.37 -24.86
CA ILE A 50 12.26 23.11 -25.94
C ILE A 50 13.67 22.54 -26.10
N ASP A 51 14.05 22.20 -27.34
CA ASP A 51 15.36 21.63 -27.67
C ASP A 51 15.76 20.39 -26.85
N ALA A 52 14.79 19.54 -26.50
CA ALA A 52 15.06 18.30 -25.77
C ALA A 52 16.04 17.41 -26.56
N THR A 53 17.23 17.24 -26.00
CA THR A 53 18.23 16.30 -26.47
C THR A 53 17.99 14.94 -25.81
N PRO A 54 18.40 13.82 -26.43
CA PRO A 54 18.28 12.51 -25.79
C PRO A 54 19.02 12.43 -24.45
N GLU A 55 20.09 13.21 -24.29
CA GLU A 55 20.83 13.36 -23.03
C GLU A 55 19.98 14.01 -21.92
N THR A 56 19.21 15.07 -22.24
CA THR A 56 18.33 15.72 -21.26
C THR A 56 17.19 14.82 -20.78
N HIS A 57 16.68 13.95 -21.65
CA HIS A 57 15.68 12.95 -21.27
C HIS A 57 16.28 11.89 -20.33
N ARG A 58 17.48 11.39 -20.62
CA ARG A 58 18.18 10.45 -19.74
C ARG A 58 18.46 11.04 -18.36
N LEU A 59 18.92 12.28 -18.30
CA LEU A 59 19.14 12.98 -17.02
C LEU A 59 17.85 13.13 -16.21
N LEU A 60 16.73 13.41 -16.87
CA LEU A 60 15.42 13.49 -16.22
C LEU A 60 14.99 12.13 -15.68
N GLU A 61 15.12 11.07 -16.47
CA GLU A 61 14.81 9.70 -16.06
C GLU A 61 15.66 9.25 -14.86
N ASP A 62 16.96 9.53 -14.88
CA ASP A 62 17.87 9.23 -13.76
C ASP A 62 17.44 9.96 -12.47
N GLN A 63 17.03 11.23 -12.58
CA GLN A 63 16.55 12.00 -11.44
C GLN A 63 15.22 11.46 -10.91
N LEU A 64 14.29 11.10 -11.79
CA LEU A 64 13.02 10.47 -11.41
C LEU A 64 13.25 9.12 -10.74
N HIS A 65 14.19 8.31 -11.24
CA HIS A 65 14.51 7.02 -10.64
C HIS A 65 15.13 7.15 -9.24
N ARG A 66 16.02 8.12 -9.04
CA ARG A 66 16.57 8.44 -7.71
C ARG A 66 15.48 8.86 -6.72
N LEU A 67 14.51 9.66 -7.18
CA LEU A 67 13.38 10.06 -6.35
C LEU A 67 12.47 8.87 -6.02
N ALA A 68 12.10 8.07 -7.01
CA ALA A 68 11.29 6.87 -6.79
C ALA A 68 11.94 5.92 -5.79
N SER A 69 13.26 5.70 -5.94
CA SER A 69 14.05 4.85 -5.02
C SER A 69 14.09 5.41 -3.59
N LYS A 70 14.24 6.73 -3.43
CA LYS A 70 14.31 7.38 -2.11
C LYS A 70 12.99 7.31 -1.34
N TYR A 71 11.87 7.40 -2.04
CA TYR A 71 10.55 7.45 -1.45
C TYR A 71 9.79 6.12 -1.54
N HIS A 72 10.45 5.05 -2.00
CA HIS A 72 9.85 3.72 -2.21
C HIS A 72 8.54 3.81 -3.01
N LEU A 73 8.51 4.68 -4.02
CA LEU A 73 7.35 4.83 -4.89
C LEU A 73 7.38 3.72 -5.93
N GLU A 74 6.49 2.74 -5.81
CA GLU A 74 6.42 1.60 -6.73
C GLU A 74 5.95 2.01 -8.14
N SER A 75 5.13 3.07 -8.23
CA SER A 75 4.55 3.54 -9.49
C SER A 75 4.35 5.06 -9.47
N LYS A 76 4.31 5.70 -10.65
CA LYS A 76 3.95 7.12 -10.80
C LYS A 76 2.57 7.44 -10.18
N GLU A 77 1.67 6.47 -10.22
CA GLU A 77 0.31 6.53 -9.67
C GLU A 77 0.28 6.55 -8.12
N VAL A 78 1.33 6.07 -7.44
CA VAL A 78 1.45 6.09 -5.97
C VAL A 78 1.69 7.52 -5.45
N VAL A 79 2.11 8.44 -6.33
CA VAL A 79 2.23 9.85 -5.97
C VAL A 79 0.85 10.52 -5.83
N ASP A 80 -0.11 10.09 -6.65
CA ASP A 80 -1.43 10.69 -6.69
C ASP A 80 -2.36 10.10 -5.61
N GLU A 81 -2.12 8.86 -5.20
CA GLU A 81 -2.97 8.14 -4.24
C GLU A 81 -2.18 7.65 -3.01
N LEU A 82 -2.63 8.05 -1.82
CA LEU A 82 -2.03 7.60 -0.56
C LEU A 82 -2.36 6.11 -0.31
N PRO A 83 -1.40 5.28 0.16
CA PRO A 83 -1.66 3.90 0.52
C PRO A 83 -2.42 3.81 1.85
N VAL A 84 -3.74 4.03 1.82
CA VAL A 84 -4.62 3.95 3.01
C VAL A 84 -4.86 2.50 3.47
N LYS A 85 -4.50 1.50 2.65
CA LYS A 85 -4.84 0.09 2.87
C LYS A 85 -3.94 -0.66 3.87
N GLN A 86 -2.83 -0.06 4.31
CA GLN A 86 -1.89 -0.69 5.25
C GLN A 86 -2.11 -0.27 6.71
N LEU A 87 -3.31 0.21 7.03
CA LEU A 87 -3.66 0.45 8.42
C LEU A 87 -4.00 -0.89 9.06
N GLU A 88 -3.02 -1.47 9.77
CA GLU A 88 -3.24 -2.67 10.56
C GLU A 88 -4.38 -2.42 11.54
N THR A 89 -5.49 -3.13 11.33
CA THR A 89 -6.61 -3.09 12.27
C THR A 89 -6.19 -3.81 13.54
N PRO A 90 -6.31 -3.20 14.72
CA PRO A 90 -5.91 -3.85 15.96
C PRO A 90 -6.73 -5.13 16.16
N SER A 91 -6.04 -6.26 16.36
CA SER A 91 -6.68 -7.52 16.73
C SER A 91 -7.19 -7.41 18.17
N VAL A 92 -8.52 -7.39 18.34
CA VAL A 92 -9.15 -7.37 19.67
C VAL A 92 -9.52 -8.80 20.05
N GLU A 93 -8.71 -9.41 20.89
CA GLU A 93 -9.03 -10.71 21.48
C GLU A 93 -9.93 -10.50 22.70
N SER A 94 -11.11 -11.14 22.70
CA SER A 94 -11.99 -11.14 23.87
C SER A 94 -11.40 -12.03 24.96
N ALA A 95 -11.33 -11.54 26.20
CA ALA A 95 -10.88 -12.31 27.36
C ALA A 95 -11.65 -13.65 27.51
N VAL A 96 -12.91 -13.69 27.07
CA VAL A 96 -13.72 -14.92 27.03
C VAL A 96 -13.14 -15.92 26.01
N ALA A 97 -12.73 -15.47 24.83
CA ALA A 97 -12.13 -16.33 23.80
C ALA A 97 -10.78 -16.90 24.26
N VAL A 98 -9.99 -16.12 25.01
CA VAL A 98 -8.74 -16.58 25.64
C VAL A 98 -9.00 -17.62 26.73
N LEU A 99 -9.98 -17.37 27.61
CA LEU A 99 -10.33 -18.28 28.71
C LEU A 99 -10.89 -19.63 28.22
N PHE A 100 -11.58 -19.64 27.08
CA PHE A 100 -12.09 -20.88 26.48
C PHE A 100 -11.11 -21.51 25.48
N GLU A 101 -9.86 -21.04 25.37
CA GLU A 101 -8.83 -21.54 24.44
C GLU A 101 -9.35 -21.64 22.98
N GLY A 102 -10.27 -20.76 22.59
CA GLY A 102 -10.94 -20.82 21.29
C GLY A 102 -11.95 -21.97 21.11
N LYS A 103 -12.21 -22.80 22.13
CA LYS A 103 -13.30 -23.78 22.13
C LYS A 103 -14.64 -23.08 22.35
N THR A 104 -15.66 -23.48 21.61
CA THR A 104 -17.00 -22.97 21.84
C THR A 104 -17.69 -23.76 22.95
N VAL A 105 -18.67 -23.16 23.62
CA VAL A 105 -19.50 -23.85 24.64
C VAL A 105 -20.13 -25.14 24.08
N ASN A 106 -20.42 -25.16 22.78
CA ASN A 106 -20.96 -26.34 22.09
C ASN A 106 -19.96 -27.49 22.02
N ASP A 107 -18.66 -27.20 21.89
CA ASP A 107 -17.62 -28.23 21.87
C ASP A 107 -17.44 -28.86 23.25
N CYS A 108 -17.46 -28.04 24.31
CA CYS A 108 -17.45 -28.51 25.68
C CYS A 108 -18.67 -29.39 26.01
N ASN A 109 -19.86 -29.02 25.54
CA ASN A 109 -21.06 -29.85 25.73
C ASN A 109 -20.94 -31.23 25.06
N LYS A 110 -20.38 -31.29 23.84
CA LYS A 110 -20.13 -32.57 23.15
C LYS A 110 -19.08 -33.43 23.85
N GLU A 111 -18.03 -32.82 24.39
CA GLU A 111 -17.02 -33.54 25.19
C GLU A 111 -17.68 -34.14 26.45
N LEU A 112 -18.51 -33.37 27.14
CA LEU A 112 -19.22 -33.81 28.35
C LEU A 112 -20.20 -34.96 28.06
N GLU A 113 -20.95 -34.91 26.96
CA GLU A 113 -21.83 -36.02 26.54
C GLU A 113 -21.06 -37.31 26.29
N LYS A 114 -19.89 -37.24 25.65
CA LYS A 114 -19.02 -38.40 25.42
C LYS A 114 -18.51 -38.98 26.74
N GLU A 115 -18.11 -38.12 27.68
CA GLU A 115 -17.64 -38.55 28.99
C GLU A 115 -18.76 -39.25 29.79
N ILE A 116 -19.99 -38.73 29.75
CA ILE A 116 -21.15 -39.39 30.34
C ILE A 116 -21.35 -40.78 29.72
N GLN A 117 -21.32 -40.90 28.39
CA GLN A 117 -21.47 -42.18 27.71
C GLN A 117 -20.40 -43.18 28.15
N GLN A 118 -19.13 -42.77 28.14
CA GLN A 118 -18.01 -43.60 28.60
C GLN A 118 -18.17 -44.05 30.06
N TYR A 119 -18.59 -43.14 30.94
CA TYR A 119 -18.83 -43.45 32.35
C TYR A 119 -19.98 -44.46 32.53
N THR A 120 -21.08 -44.29 31.79
CA THR A 120 -22.22 -45.22 31.86
C THR A 120 -21.86 -46.61 31.32
N GLU A 121 -21.09 -46.68 30.23
CA GLU A 121 -20.59 -47.95 29.68
C GLU A 121 -19.62 -48.64 30.64
N MET A 122 -18.72 -47.90 31.27
CA MET A 122 -17.81 -48.42 32.29
C MET A 122 -18.59 -48.99 33.48
N ARG A 123 -19.61 -48.27 33.97
CA ARG A 123 -20.46 -48.74 35.08
C ARG A 123 -21.20 -50.02 34.71
N ARG A 124 -21.77 -50.11 33.49
CA ARG A 124 -22.43 -51.33 33.00
C ARG A 124 -21.47 -52.51 32.91
N LYS A 125 -20.28 -52.30 32.35
CA LYS A 125 -19.24 -53.35 32.26
C LYS A 125 -18.83 -53.84 33.64
N LYS A 126 -18.62 -52.92 34.59
CA LYS A 126 -18.29 -53.26 35.98
C LYS A 126 -19.39 -54.10 36.65
N GLN A 127 -20.65 -53.71 36.48
CA GLN A 127 -21.79 -54.48 37.00
C GLN A 127 -21.87 -55.87 36.38
N ALA A 128 -21.71 -55.99 35.06
CA ALA A 128 -21.71 -57.29 34.37
C ALA A 128 -20.59 -58.22 34.88
N VAL A 129 -19.37 -57.70 35.05
CA VAL A 129 -18.24 -58.47 35.59
C VAL A 129 -18.49 -58.91 37.04
N GLU A 130 -19.06 -58.05 37.87
CA GLU A 130 -19.42 -58.39 39.25
C GLU A 130 -20.50 -59.49 39.31
N GLU A 131 -21.52 -59.42 38.44
CA GLU A 131 -22.56 -60.45 38.33
C GLU A 131 -22.00 -61.79 37.84
N GLU A 132 -21.12 -61.79 36.84
CA GLU A 132 -20.44 -62.99 36.35
C GLU A 132 -19.57 -63.62 37.43
N ALA A 133 -18.81 -62.80 38.17
CA ALA A 133 -18.00 -63.26 39.30
C ALA A 133 -18.88 -63.86 40.42
N GLN A 134 -20.02 -63.25 40.73
CA GLN A 134 -20.97 -63.80 41.72
C GLN A 134 -21.56 -65.13 41.26
N LYS A 135 -21.99 -65.24 40.00
CA LYS A 135 -22.48 -66.51 39.42
C LYS A 135 -21.41 -67.59 39.48
N HIS A 136 -20.16 -67.25 39.15
CA HIS A 136 -19.03 -68.17 39.24
C HIS A 136 -18.79 -68.67 40.68
N LEU A 137 -18.78 -67.76 41.67
CA LEU A 137 -18.63 -68.13 43.08
C LEU A 137 -19.79 -69.01 43.58
N GLN A 138 -21.03 -68.73 43.17
CA GLN A 138 -22.19 -69.57 43.50
C GLN A 138 -22.04 -70.98 42.91
N SER A 139 -21.57 -71.10 41.67
CA SER A 139 -21.35 -72.40 41.02
C SER A 139 -20.26 -73.23 41.72
N ILE A 140 -19.16 -72.61 42.16
CA ILE A 140 -18.11 -73.28 42.94
C ILE A 140 -18.65 -73.78 44.29
N LYS A 141 -19.43 -72.95 44.99
CA LYS A 141 -20.02 -73.30 46.28
C LYS A 141 -20.97 -74.51 46.16
N GLN A 142 -21.77 -74.56 45.09
CA GLN A 142 -22.66 -75.70 44.81
C GLN A 142 -21.84 -76.99 44.56
N GLN A 143 -20.76 -76.92 43.79
CA GLN A 143 -19.88 -78.08 43.53
C GLN A 143 -19.18 -78.58 44.80
N GLN A 144 -18.71 -77.69 45.68
CA GLN A 144 -18.08 -78.07 46.95
C GLN A 144 -19.08 -78.75 47.90
N SER A 145 -20.31 -78.22 48.02
CA SER A 145 -21.37 -78.83 48.84
C SER A 145 -21.83 -80.21 48.35
N ALA A 146 -21.68 -80.50 47.06
CA ALA A 146 -21.95 -81.83 46.50
C ALA A 146 -20.80 -82.83 46.75
N SER A 147 -19.57 -82.34 46.97
CA SER A 147 -18.40 -83.18 47.25
C SER A 147 -18.16 -83.49 48.73
N GLU A 148 -18.70 -82.67 49.65
CA GLU A 148 -18.54 -82.84 51.11
C GLU A 148 -19.56 -83.79 51.77
N ASN A 149 -20.50 -84.37 51.01
CA ASN A 149 -21.33 -85.48 51.48
C ASN A 149 -20.88 -86.85 50.92
N PRO A 150 -19.74 -87.43 51.35
CA PRO A 150 -19.53 -88.87 51.25
C PRO A 150 -19.61 -89.52 52.64
N LYS A 151 -20.44 -90.55 52.72
CA LYS A 151 -20.56 -91.60 53.77
C LYS A 151 -21.49 -91.32 54.95
N LYS A 152 -22.66 -91.94 54.89
CA LYS A 152 -23.01 -93.07 55.76
C LYS A 152 -23.93 -94.03 55.02
#